data_AF-A0A2N3CLJ4-F1
#
_entry.id   AF-A0A2N3CLJ4-F1
#
_cell.length_a   1.000
_cell.length_b   1.000
_cell.length_c   1.000
_cell.angle_alpha   90.00
_cell.angle_beta   90.00
_cell.angle_gamma   90.00
#
_symmetry.space_group_name_H-M   'P 1'
#
loop_
_entity.id
_entity.type
_entity.pdbx_description
1 polymer ?
#
loop_
_entity_poly.entity_id
_entity_poly.type
_entity_poly.pdbx_seq_one_letter_code
_entity_poly.pdbx_strand_id
1 'polypeptide(L)'
;MAPATADVPARIGALLDAEVDAFDTATRPGARTLAEFQRMRVRRHRAVTVNFSCGITQTCWTVTRSNGCYSVIYLPAADYFSLCVDSDFGPLDIGVHGRAIDCFSSV
;
A
#
# COMPACT_ATOMS: atom_id res chain seq x y z
N MET A 1 21.96 -4.98 -12.81
CA MET A 1 22.20 -5.79 -11.60
C MET A 1 21.25 -5.25 -10.53
N ALA A 2 20.08 -5.87 -10.36
CA ALA A 2 19.14 -5.45 -9.32
C ALA A 2 19.80 -5.68 -7.95
N PRO A 3 19.74 -4.73 -7.01
CA PRO A 3 20.32 -4.97 -5.69
C PRO A 3 19.65 -6.19 -5.07
N ALA A 4 20.44 -6.98 -4.35
CA ALA A 4 19.98 -8.14 -3.62
C ALA A 4 18.68 -7.80 -2.88
N THR A 5 17.68 -8.66 -3.02
CA THR A 5 16.40 -8.67 -2.31
C THR A 5 16.62 -8.61 -0.80
N ALA A 6 16.90 -7.42 -0.27
CA ALA A 6 16.58 -7.07 1.09
C ALA A 6 15.12 -7.47 1.30
N ASP A 7 14.84 -8.14 2.41
CA ASP A 7 13.52 -8.71 2.73
C ASP A 7 12.42 -7.65 2.56
N VAL A 8 11.81 -7.60 1.37
CA VAL A 8 10.83 -6.56 0.98
C VAL A 8 9.68 -6.51 1.98
N PRO A 9 9.11 -7.64 2.45
CA PRO A 9 8.21 -7.66 3.59
C PRO A 9 8.71 -6.92 4.83
N ALA A 10 9.96 -7.12 5.25
CA ALA A 10 10.52 -6.41 6.41
C ALA A 10 10.70 -4.91 6.14
N ARG A 11 11.12 -4.54 4.91
CA ARG A 11 11.20 -3.13 4.48
C ARG A 11 9.84 -2.44 4.56
N ILE A 12 8.80 -3.08 4.02
CA ILE A 12 7.43 -2.57 4.09
C ILE A 12 7.01 -2.43 5.57
N GLY A 13 7.28 -3.44 6.39
CA GLY A 13 7.00 -3.38 7.83
C GLY A 13 7.60 -2.14 8.49
N ALA A 14 8.90 -1.93 8.29
CA ALA A 14 9.60 -0.78 8.85
C ALA A 14 9.06 0.58 8.36
N LEU A 15 8.73 0.69 7.06
CA LEU A 15 8.13 1.91 6.49
C LEU A 15 6.77 2.20 7.11
N LEU A 16 5.93 1.18 7.23
CA LEU A 16 4.58 1.29 7.81
C LEU A 16 4.63 1.62 9.30
N ASP A 17 5.53 1.01 10.06
CA ASP A 17 5.65 1.25 11.49
C ASP A 17 6.12 2.70 11.75
N ALA A 18 7.12 3.17 11.00
CA ALA A 18 7.56 4.56 11.07
C ALA A 18 6.45 5.55 10.68
N GLU A 19 5.63 5.22 9.67
CA GLU A 19 4.52 6.06 9.25
C GLU A 19 3.40 6.10 10.31
N VAL A 20 3.06 4.95 10.90
CA VAL A 20 2.07 4.85 11.98
C VAL A 20 2.50 5.67 13.19
N ASP A 21 3.77 5.60 13.58
CA ASP A 21 4.32 6.34 14.73
C ASP A 21 4.31 7.86 14.49
N ALA A 22 4.49 8.29 13.24
CA ALA A 22 4.52 9.71 12.87
C ALA A 22 3.15 10.29 12.47
N PHE A 23 2.09 9.46 12.39
CA PHE A 23 0.80 9.91 11.87
C PHE A 23 0.05 10.77 12.89
N ASP A 24 -0.46 11.93 12.46
CA ASP A 24 -1.20 12.84 13.33
C ASP A 24 -2.60 12.30 13.66
N THR A 25 -2.79 11.90 14.91
CA THR A 25 -4.08 11.44 15.46
C THR A 25 -4.75 12.47 16.36
N ALA A 26 -4.29 13.73 16.38
CA ALA A 26 -4.85 14.77 17.24
C ALA A 26 -6.32 15.08 16.89
N THR A 27 -6.71 14.83 15.63
CA THR A 27 -8.09 15.00 15.18
C THR A 27 -8.85 13.67 15.17
N ARG A 28 -10.17 13.73 15.44
CA ARG A 28 -11.04 12.55 15.36
C ARG A 28 -11.00 11.85 13.99
N PRO A 29 -11.00 12.57 12.84
CA PRO A 29 -10.82 11.94 11.54
C PRO A 29 -9.47 11.21 11.43
N GLY A 30 -8.36 11.85 11.82
CA GLY A 30 -7.02 11.23 11.78
C GLY A 30 -6.94 9.94 12.60
N ALA A 31 -7.44 9.98 13.85
CA ALA A 31 -7.50 8.79 14.70
C ALA A 31 -8.34 7.65 14.08
N ARG A 32 -9.45 7.99 13.40
CA ARG A 32 -10.31 7.00 12.73
C ARG A 32 -9.62 6.38 11.52
N THR A 33 -8.97 7.20 10.69
CA THR A 33 -8.21 6.75 9.52
C THR A 33 -7.11 5.78 9.93
N LEU A 34 -6.32 6.12 10.95
CA LEU A 34 -5.25 5.24 11.43
C LEU A 34 -5.80 3.91 11.95
N ALA A 35 -6.87 3.93 12.74
CA ALA A 35 -7.49 2.72 13.26
C ALA A 35 -8.01 1.81 12.14
N GLU A 36 -8.61 2.41 11.10
CA GLU A 36 -9.10 1.66 9.95
C GLU A 36 -7.97 1.09 9.09
N PHE A 37 -6.93 1.89 8.83
CA PHE A 37 -5.73 1.45 8.14
C PHE A 37 -5.10 0.25 8.85
N GLN A 38 -4.89 0.32 10.17
CA GLN A 38 -4.35 -0.79 10.95
C GLN A 38 -5.25 -2.03 10.93
N ARG A 39 -6.58 -1.85 10.96
CA ARG A 39 -7.53 -2.96 10.80
C ARG A 39 -7.38 -3.63 9.44
N MET A 40 -7.17 -2.86 8.38
CA MET A 40 -7.06 -3.37 7.01
C MET A 40 -5.67 -3.89 6.66
N ARG A 41 -4.61 -3.40 7.33
CA ARG A 41 -3.21 -3.84 7.13
C ARG A 41 -3.12 -5.37 7.17
N VAL A 42 -2.45 -5.94 6.18
CA VAL A 42 -2.20 -7.38 6.13
C VAL A 42 -1.13 -7.76 7.15
N ARG A 43 -1.30 -8.91 7.81
CA ARG A 43 -0.27 -9.43 8.74
C ARG A 43 1.00 -9.91 8.04
N ARG A 44 0.89 -10.30 6.76
CA ARG A 44 1.99 -10.78 5.94
C ARG A 44 1.89 -10.18 4.55
N HIS A 45 2.89 -9.38 4.19
CA HIS A 45 3.03 -8.81 2.85
C HIS A 45 3.33 -9.94 1.86
N ARG A 46 2.55 -10.04 0.79
CA ARG A 46 2.70 -11.05 -0.26
C ARG A 46 2.88 -10.38 -1.61
N ALA A 47 3.72 -10.97 -2.44
CA ALA A 47 3.86 -10.56 -3.83
C ALA A 47 2.51 -10.74 -4.56
N VAL A 48 2.13 -9.74 -5.35
CA VAL A 48 0.92 -9.71 -6.16
C VAL A 48 1.23 -9.02 -7.49
N THR A 49 0.60 -9.45 -8.56
CA THR A 49 0.69 -8.78 -9.87
C THR A 49 -0.30 -7.62 -9.89
N VAL A 50 0.19 -6.40 -10.16
CA VAL A 50 -0.63 -5.19 -10.28
C VAL A 50 -0.60 -4.69 -11.71
N ASN A 51 -1.76 -4.28 -12.21
CA ASN A 51 -1.92 -3.65 -13.51
C ASN A 51 -1.67 -2.14 -13.40
N PHE A 52 -1.08 -1.55 -14.44
CA PHE A 52 -0.85 -0.12 -14.54
C PHE A 52 -1.53 0.41 -15.81
N SER A 53 -2.01 1.67 -15.75
CA SER A 53 -2.76 2.32 -16.83
C SER A 53 -2.05 2.39 -18.20
N CYS A 54 -0.74 2.15 -18.25
CA CYS A 54 0.03 2.05 -19.50
C CYS A 54 0.05 0.64 -20.13
N GLY A 55 -0.76 -0.30 -19.62
CA GLY A 55 -0.89 -1.66 -20.17
C GLY A 55 0.24 -2.61 -19.75
N ILE A 56 0.98 -2.27 -18.70
CA ILE A 56 2.02 -3.14 -18.13
C ILE A 56 1.56 -3.73 -16.81
N THR A 57 2.22 -4.81 -16.40
CA THR A 57 2.07 -5.39 -15.07
C THR A 57 3.40 -5.38 -14.32
N GLN A 58 3.34 -5.24 -13.00
CA GLN A 58 4.52 -5.32 -12.13
C GLN A 58 4.23 -6.16 -10.90
N THR A 59 5.25 -6.86 -10.40
CA THR A 59 5.18 -7.50 -9.09
C THR A 59 5.26 -6.42 -8.01
N CYS A 60 4.21 -6.33 -7.22
CA CYS A 60 4.06 -5.43 -6.09
C CYS A 60 3.77 -6.25 -4.82
N TRP A 61 3.64 -5.60 -3.67
CA TRP A 61 3.39 -6.27 -2.39
C TRP A 61 2.11 -5.76 -1.75
N THR A 62 1.30 -6.66 -1.21
CA THR A 62 0.06 -6.30 -0.50
C THR A 62 0.35 -5.54 0.79
N VAL A 63 -0.38 -4.44 1.04
CA VAL A 63 -0.25 -3.63 2.27
C VAL A 63 -1.54 -3.65 3.07
N THR A 64 -2.67 -3.39 2.42
CA THR A 64 -4.00 -3.57 3.02
C THR A 64 -4.75 -4.70 2.32
N ARG A 65 -5.73 -5.26 3.03
CA ARG A 65 -6.77 -6.08 2.41
C ARG A 65 -7.61 -5.20 1.49
N SER A 66 -8.15 -5.78 0.43
CA SER A 66 -9.20 -5.13 -0.35
C SER A 66 -10.44 -4.91 0.53
N ASN A 67 -11.10 -3.76 0.39
CA ASN A 67 -12.44 -3.51 0.93
C ASN A 67 -13.57 -3.76 -0.10
N GLY A 68 -13.25 -4.39 -1.23
CA GLY A 68 -14.16 -4.59 -2.36
C GLY A 68 -14.17 -3.45 -3.37
N CYS A 69 -13.46 -2.35 -3.09
CA CYS A 69 -13.29 -1.23 -4.01
C CYS A 69 -11.81 -0.88 -4.21
N TYR A 70 -11.05 -0.83 -3.13
CA TYR A 70 -9.67 -0.37 -3.11
C TYR A 70 -8.77 -1.21 -2.22
N SER A 71 -7.48 -1.20 -2.53
CA SER A 71 -6.40 -1.72 -1.69
C SER A 71 -5.15 -0.85 -1.84
N VAL A 72 -4.28 -0.89 -0.85
CA VAL A 72 -2.96 -0.25 -0.91
C VAL A 72 -1.93 -1.34 -1.20
N ILE A 73 -1.05 -1.07 -2.14
CA ILE A 73 0.09 -1.92 -2.50
C ILE A 73 1.40 -1.14 -2.34
N TYR A 74 2.50 -1.87 -2.22
CA TYR A 74 3.85 -1.34 -2.23
C TYR A 74 4.53 -1.67 -3.56
N LEU A 75 5.17 -0.67 -4.17
CA LEU A 75 5.90 -0.78 -5.43
C LEU A 75 7.42 -0.70 -5.17
N PRO A 76 8.16 -1.82 -5.17
CA PRO A 76 9.59 -1.79 -4.82
C PRO A 76 10.45 -1.07 -5.84
N ALA A 77 10.04 -1.01 -7.11
CA ALA A 77 10.80 -0.33 -8.15
C ALA A 77 10.97 1.17 -7.86
N ALA A 78 10.05 1.75 -7.09
CA ALA A 78 10.04 3.17 -6.75
C ALA A 78 10.03 3.46 -5.24
N ASP A 79 10.09 2.42 -4.39
CA ASP A 79 10.12 2.49 -2.91
C ASP A 79 8.98 3.35 -2.31
N TYR A 80 7.75 3.21 -2.86
CA TYR A 80 6.55 3.90 -2.37
C TYR A 80 5.30 3.01 -2.34
N PHE A 81 4.19 3.58 -1.85
CA PHE A 81 2.88 2.96 -1.85
C PHE A 81 1.97 3.52 -2.94
N SER A 82 1.02 2.70 -3.39
CA SER A 82 0.01 3.08 -4.36
C SER A 82 -1.38 2.62 -3.93
N LEU A 83 -2.37 3.46 -4.21
CA LEU A 83 -3.78 3.07 -4.16
C LEU A 83 -4.14 2.34 -5.46
N CYS A 84 -4.70 1.16 -5.29
CA CYS A 84 -5.27 0.36 -6.37
C CYS A 84 -6.77 0.25 -6.21
N VAL A 85 -7.48 0.25 -7.34
CA VAL A 85 -8.87 -0.24 -7.40
C VAL A 85 -8.86 -1.75 -7.65
N ASP A 86 -9.86 -2.44 -7.09
CA ASP A 86 -10.12 -3.82 -7.45
C ASP A 86 -10.74 -3.88 -8.86
N SER A 87 -10.26 -4.79 -9.70
CA SER A 87 -10.79 -5.03 -11.04
C SER A 87 -10.84 -6.53 -11.35
N ASP A 88 -11.56 -6.91 -12.41
CA ASP A 88 -11.64 -8.29 -12.87
C ASP A 88 -10.28 -8.89 -13.28
N PHE A 89 -9.29 -8.04 -13.56
CA PHE A 89 -7.92 -8.44 -13.90
C PHE A 89 -6.95 -8.37 -12.71
N GLY A 90 -7.48 -8.21 -11.50
CA GLY A 90 -6.72 -7.95 -10.28
C GLY A 90 -6.57 -6.45 -9.96
N PRO A 91 -5.72 -6.09 -8.98
CA PRO A 91 -5.55 -4.70 -8.58
C PRO A 91 -5.01 -3.84 -9.74
N LEU A 92 -5.59 -2.66 -9.91
CA LEU A 92 -5.20 -1.67 -10.91
C LEU A 92 -4.75 -0.39 -10.21
N ASP A 93 -3.50 0.01 -10.44
CA ASP A 93 -2.95 1.31 -10.03
C ASP A 93 -3.71 2.46 -10.71
N ILE A 94 -4.13 3.45 -9.92
CA ILE A 94 -4.88 4.61 -10.43
C ILE A 94 -4.08 5.92 -10.35
N GLY A 95 -2.76 5.86 -10.17
CA GLY A 95 -1.88 7.04 -10.15
C GLY A 95 -1.87 7.82 -8.83
N VAL A 96 -2.42 7.28 -7.74
CA VAL A 96 -2.32 7.88 -6.40
C VAL A 96 -1.18 7.20 -5.65
N HIS A 97 -0.05 7.91 -5.54
CA HIS A 97 1.20 7.37 -5.00
C HIS A 97 1.70 8.20 -3.81
N GLY A 98 2.43 7.56 -2.89
CA GLY A 98 3.03 8.26 -1.75
C GLY A 98 3.21 7.35 -0.54
N ARG A 99 2.92 7.91 0.64
CA ARG A 99 2.90 7.17 1.92
C ARG A 99 1.63 6.33 2.03
N ALA A 100 1.67 5.25 2.80
CA ALA A 100 0.61 4.24 2.78
C ALA A 100 -0.72 4.76 3.32
N ILE A 101 -0.69 5.51 4.43
CA ILE A 101 -1.88 6.06 5.09
C ILE A 101 -2.45 7.21 4.25
N ASP A 102 -1.60 8.02 3.62
CA ASP A 102 -2.05 9.08 2.72
C ASP A 102 -2.81 8.51 1.52
N CYS A 103 -2.24 7.49 0.85
CA CYS A 103 -2.91 6.76 -0.23
C CYS A 103 -4.22 6.13 0.25
N PHE A 104 -4.22 5.53 1.44
CA PHE A 104 -5.41 4.92 2.04
C PHE A 104 -6.52 5.95 2.31
N SER A 105 -6.16 7.17 2.71
CA SER A 105 -7.09 8.26 3.04
C SER A 105 -7.55 9.09 1.84
N SER A 106 -7.12 8.75 0.63
CA SER A 106 -7.45 9.49 -0.59
C SER A 106 -8.87 9.22 -1.13
N VAL A 107 -9.63 8.36 -0.45
CA VAL A 107 -11.02 7.96 -0.79
C VAL A 107 -11.97 8.06 0.40
#